data_AF-T0US09-F1
#
_entry.id   AF-T0US09-F1
#
_cell.length_a   1.000
_cell.length_b   1.000
_cell.length_c   1.000
_cell.angle_alpha   90.00
_cell.angle_beta   90.00
_cell.angle_gamma   90.00
#
_symmetry.space_group_name_H-M   'P 1'
#
loop_
_entity.id
_entity.type
_entity.pdbx_description
1 polymer ?
#
loop_
_entity_poly.entity_id
_entity_poly.type
_entity_poly.pdbx_seq_one_letter_code
_entity_poly.pdbx_strand_id
1 'polypeptide(L)'
;MVVFLAPPFCPHNYTDRDSDVDQALEKMMAEFPEEHFVKRRFFPFLSDSSYLAMRESPEDIEKLKANFPLMDAIYPLPVDTIRKLDIPALDLGVYGIGAHTWKERLYKPYSYHTLPKVIRSFIKHLS
;
A
#
# COMPACT_ATOMS: atom_id res chain seq x y z
N MET A 1 30.27 -3.70 2.93
CA MET A 1 30.08 -3.97 4.38
C MET A 1 28.89 -3.15 4.84
N VAL A 2 27.85 -3.79 5.38
CA VAL A 2 26.73 -3.08 6.03
C VAL A 2 27.12 -2.90 7.49
N VAL A 3 27.06 -1.66 8.00
CA VAL A 3 27.44 -1.34 9.39
C VAL A 3 26.22 -1.44 10.31
N PHE A 4 25.09 -0.89 9.89
CA PHE A 4 23.78 -1.03 10.53
C PHE A 4 22.66 -0.56 9.58
N LEU A 5 21.40 -0.81 9.97
CA LEU A 5 20.16 -0.32 9.36
C LEU A 5 19.59 0.82 10.23
N ALA A 6 19.03 1.83 9.58
CA ALA A 6 18.48 3.03 10.21
C ALA A 6 16.97 3.17 9.91
N PRO A 7 16.21 3.95 10.70
CA PRO A 7 14.78 4.14 10.44
C PRO A 7 14.55 4.98 9.18
N PRO A 8 13.36 4.87 8.55
CA PRO A 8 12.31 3.90 8.87
C PRO A 8 12.53 2.55 8.18
N PHE A 9 12.05 1.47 8.80
CA PHE A 9 11.82 0.19 8.11
C PHE A 9 10.34 0.07 7.77
N CYS A 10 9.97 0.33 6.52
CA CYS A 10 8.60 0.16 6.06
C CYS A 10 8.36 -1.30 5.68
N PRO A 11 7.50 -2.06 6.41
CA PRO A 11 7.25 -3.46 6.09
C PRO A 11 6.68 -3.65 4.69
N HIS A 12 7.05 -4.76 4.06
CA HIS A 12 6.49 -5.12 2.77
C HIS A 12 5.08 -5.67 2.98
N ASN A 13 4.11 -5.08 2.28
CA ASN A 13 2.79 -5.67 2.17
C ASN A 13 2.24 -5.63 0.75
N TYR A 14 1.30 -6.53 0.52
CA TYR A 14 0.55 -6.68 -0.71
C TYR A 14 -0.73 -7.45 -0.40
N THR A 15 -1.73 -7.21 -1.22
CA THR A 15 -2.93 -8.03 -1.28
C THR A 15 -2.63 -9.33 -2.04
N ASP A 16 -3.15 -10.45 -1.55
CA ASP A 16 -2.97 -11.75 -2.19
C ASP A 16 -3.82 -11.87 -3.46
N ARG A 17 -3.30 -12.62 -4.44
CA ARG A 17 -4.05 -12.94 -5.65
C ARG A 17 -5.29 -13.74 -5.29
N ASP A 18 -6.37 -13.51 -6.04
CA ASP A 18 -7.65 -14.19 -5.85
C ASP A 18 -8.32 -13.95 -4.49
N SER A 19 -7.80 -13.04 -3.66
CA SER A 19 -8.49 -12.57 -2.46
C SER A 19 -9.76 -11.78 -2.82
N ASP A 20 -10.65 -11.56 -1.86
CA ASP A 20 -11.88 -10.78 -2.08
C ASP A 20 -11.58 -9.36 -2.60
N VAL A 21 -10.52 -8.73 -2.11
CA VAL A 21 -10.03 -7.43 -2.59
C VAL A 21 -9.56 -7.51 -4.04
N ASP A 22 -8.81 -8.56 -4.40
CA ASP A 22 -8.30 -8.77 -5.75
C ASP A 22 -9.44 -8.99 -6.75
N GLN A 23 -10.40 -9.85 -6.39
CA GLN A 23 -11.58 -10.12 -7.21
C GLN A 23 -12.49 -8.89 -7.35
N ALA A 24 -12.67 -8.12 -6.27
CA ALA A 24 -13.43 -6.87 -6.31
C ALA A 24 -12.77 -5.83 -7.22
N LEU A 25 -11.44 -5.77 -7.23
CA LEU A 25 -10.67 -4.91 -8.11
C LEU A 25 -10.86 -5.31 -9.59
N GLU A 26 -10.76 -6.60 -9.91
CA GLU A 26 -10.98 -7.09 -11.30
C GLU A 26 -12.40 -6.80 -11.80
N LYS A 27 -13.42 -7.06 -10.96
CA LYS A 27 -14.83 -6.74 -11.30
C LYS A 27 -15.03 -5.23 -11.51
N MET A 28 -14.46 -4.41 -10.64
CA MET A 28 -14.50 -2.96 -10.79
C MET A 28 -13.82 -2.51 -12.09
N MET A 29 -12.62 -3.02 -12.40
CA MET A 29 -11.90 -2.63 -13.62
C MET A 29 -12.69 -2.98 -14.89
N ALA A 30 -13.42 -4.10 -14.89
CA ALA A 30 -14.27 -4.50 -16.02
C ALA A 30 -15.48 -3.57 -16.25
N GLU A 31 -15.93 -2.81 -15.25
CA GLU A 31 -17.04 -1.85 -15.39
C GLU A 31 -16.66 -0.54 -16.05
N PHE A 32 -15.36 -0.21 -16.15
CA PHE A 32 -14.86 1.01 -16.77
C PHE A 32 -13.85 0.69 -17.89
N PRO A 33 -14.29 0.05 -18.98
CA PRO A 33 -13.40 -0.38 -20.07
C PRO A 33 -12.70 0.77 -20.81
N GLU A 34 -13.24 1.99 -20.70
CA GLU A 34 -12.62 3.22 -21.23
C GLU A 34 -11.43 3.72 -20.39
N GLU A 35 -11.30 3.26 -19.16
CA GLU A 35 -10.20 3.64 -18.27
C GLU A 35 -9.02 2.66 -18.36
N HIS A 36 -7.80 3.19 -18.46
CA HIS A 36 -6.59 2.39 -18.56
C HIS A 36 -5.98 2.16 -17.18
N PHE A 37 -6.58 1.25 -16.40
CA PHE A 37 -6.04 0.89 -15.10
C PHE A 37 -4.77 0.05 -15.21
N VAL A 38 -3.80 0.35 -14.33
CA VAL A 38 -2.59 -0.46 -14.15
C VAL A 38 -2.60 -1.00 -12.72
N LYS A 39 -2.94 -2.29 -12.58
CA LYS A 39 -2.85 -2.99 -11.31
C LYS A 39 -1.38 -3.19 -10.93
N ARG A 40 -0.99 -2.64 -9.78
CA ARG A 40 0.36 -2.80 -9.22
C ARG A 40 0.27 -3.50 -7.88
N ARG A 41 1.12 -4.50 -7.68
CA ARG A 41 1.19 -5.24 -6.41
C ARG A 41 1.76 -4.41 -5.27
N PHE A 42 2.60 -3.43 -5.59
CA PHE A 42 3.27 -2.57 -4.62
C PHE A 42 3.05 -1.11 -4.97
N PHE A 43 2.76 -0.30 -3.95
CA PHE A 43 2.75 1.15 -4.07
C PHE A 43 4.20 1.65 -4.16
N PRO A 44 4.57 2.44 -5.19
CA PRO A 44 5.97 2.77 -5.45
C PRO A 44 6.52 3.93 -4.60
N PHE A 45 5.75 4.42 -3.63
CA PHE A 45 6.13 5.53 -2.75
C PHE A 45 6.02 5.11 -1.28
N LEU A 46 6.57 5.94 -0.39
CA LEU A 46 6.42 5.76 1.05
C LEU A 46 4.96 6.01 1.45
N SER A 47 4.40 5.09 2.23
CA SER A 47 3.05 5.18 2.77
C SER A 47 2.98 4.54 4.14
N ASP A 48 2.19 5.12 5.04
CA ASP A 48 1.88 4.51 6.33
C ASP A 48 1.09 3.20 6.17
N SER A 49 0.51 2.96 4.99
CA SER A 49 -0.12 1.67 4.67
C SER A 49 0.86 0.51 4.77
N SER A 50 2.19 0.74 4.65
CA SER A 50 3.23 -0.25 4.93
C SER A 50 3.11 -0.89 6.32
N TYR A 51 2.52 -0.21 7.30
CA TYR A 51 2.38 -0.71 8.67
C TYR A 51 1.04 -1.40 8.95
N LEU A 52 0.16 -1.57 7.96
CA LEU A 52 -1.15 -2.19 8.16
C LEU A 52 -1.11 -3.73 8.05
N ALA A 53 -0.16 -4.24 7.29
CA ALA A 53 0.11 -5.66 7.11
C ALA A 53 1.62 -5.88 6.93
N MET A 54 2.08 -7.11 7.15
CA MET A 54 3.50 -7.47 7.13
C MET A 54 3.67 -8.87 6.56
N ARG A 55 4.68 -9.06 5.70
CA ARG A 55 4.95 -10.37 5.06
C ARG A 55 6.33 -10.94 5.41
N GLU A 56 7.12 -10.20 6.19
CA GLU A 56 8.39 -10.62 6.76
C GLU A 56 8.20 -11.84 7.67
N SER A 57 9.12 -12.79 7.58
CA SER A 57 9.15 -13.94 8.49
C SER A 57 9.63 -13.52 9.89
N PRO A 58 9.41 -14.35 10.93
CA PRO A 58 10.02 -14.10 12.24
C PRO A 58 11.56 -13.96 12.16
N GLU A 59 12.21 -14.76 11.31
CA GLU A 59 13.66 -14.70 11.10
C GLU A 59 14.11 -13.37 10.50
N ASP A 60 13.36 -12.83 9.54
CA ASP A 60 13.66 -11.52 8.93
C ASP A 60 13.58 -10.39 9.95
N ILE A 61 12.60 -10.44 10.86
CA ILE A 61 12.45 -9.46 11.93
C ILE A 61 13.61 -9.56 12.93
N GLU A 62 14.04 -10.75 13.30
CA GLU A 62 15.20 -10.92 14.19
C GLU A 62 16.49 -10.42 13.53
N LYS A 63 16.68 -10.67 12.23
CA LYS A 63 17.79 -10.10 11.47
C LYS A 63 17.73 -8.57 11.40
N LEU A 64 16.54 -8.00 11.20
CA LEU A 64 16.34 -6.55 11.21
C LEU A 64 16.77 -5.96 12.55
N LYS A 65 16.24 -6.49 13.67
CA LYS A 65 16.58 -6.03 15.03
C LYS A 65 18.08 -6.15 15.32
N ALA A 66 18.70 -7.29 14.96
CA ALA A 66 20.13 -7.51 15.17
C ALA A 66 21.02 -6.52 14.40
N ASN A 67 20.52 -5.95 13.30
CA ASN A 67 21.24 -4.99 12.48
C ASN A 67 20.74 -3.55 12.66
N PHE A 68 19.78 -3.29 13.54
CA PHE A 68 19.19 -1.97 13.76
C PHE A 68 19.37 -1.55 15.24
N PRO A 69 20.53 -0.95 15.58
CA PRO A 69 20.81 -0.48 16.93
C PRO A 69 19.72 0.46 17.44
N LEU A 70 19.34 0.26 18.71
CA LEU A 70 18.34 1.05 19.41
C LEU A 70 16.93 1.04 18.78
N MET A 71 16.61 0.07 17.90
CA MET A 71 15.29 -0.04 17.26
C MET A 71 14.15 0.10 18.27
N ASP A 72 14.18 -0.65 19.38
CA ASP A 72 13.12 -0.61 20.40
C ASP A 72 12.96 0.77 21.07
N ALA A 73 13.99 1.62 21.05
CA ALA A 73 13.96 2.95 21.68
C ALA A 73 13.58 4.07 20.69
N ILE A 74 14.09 4.04 19.46
CA ILE A 74 13.88 5.12 18.47
C ILE A 74 12.85 4.78 17.39
N TYR A 75 12.51 3.50 17.25
CA TYR A 75 11.59 2.99 16.24
C TYR A 75 10.87 1.72 16.72
N PRO A 76 10.02 1.83 17.78
CA PRO A 76 9.33 0.69 18.36
C PRO A 76 8.22 0.18 17.44
N LEU A 77 8.60 -0.68 16.48
CA LEU A 77 7.67 -1.24 15.49
C LEU A 77 6.78 -2.32 16.15
N PRO A 78 5.44 -2.17 16.15
CA PRO A 78 4.54 -3.10 16.83
C PRO A 78 4.26 -4.36 15.99
N VAL A 79 5.30 -5.16 15.71
CA VAL A 79 5.27 -6.32 14.80
C VAL A 79 4.09 -7.26 15.05
N ASP A 80 3.86 -7.65 16.30
CA ASP A 80 2.79 -8.59 16.64
C ASP A 80 1.40 -8.00 16.41
N THR A 81 1.23 -6.70 16.62
CA THR A 81 -0.04 -6.01 16.36
C THR A 81 -0.33 -5.94 14.88
N ILE A 82 0.67 -5.58 14.07
CA ILE A 82 0.56 -5.52 12.60
C ILE A 82 0.18 -6.88 12.04
N ARG A 83 0.88 -7.95 12.46
CA ARG A 83 0.59 -9.32 12.02
C ARG A 83 -0.78 -9.82 12.47
N LYS A 84 -1.23 -9.45 13.67
CA LYS A 84 -2.54 -9.86 14.18
C LYS A 84 -3.69 -9.19 13.43
N LEU A 85 -3.51 -7.93 13.04
CA LEU A 85 -4.53 -7.17 12.32
C LEU A 85 -4.57 -7.53 10.83
N ASP A 86 -3.41 -7.72 10.20
CA ASP A 86 -3.23 -8.07 8.78
C ASP A 86 -4.22 -7.36 7.84
N ILE A 87 -4.28 -6.03 7.96
CA ILE A 87 -5.30 -5.23 7.26
C ILE A 87 -4.84 -5.03 5.80
N PRO A 88 -5.58 -5.52 4.79
CA PRO A 88 -5.24 -5.28 3.41
C PRO A 88 -5.38 -3.79 3.08
N ALA A 89 -4.40 -3.27 2.34
CA ALA A 89 -4.39 -1.90 1.85
C ALA A 89 -4.40 -1.88 0.32
N LEU A 90 -5.19 -0.97 -0.24
CA LEU A 90 -5.33 -0.75 -1.67
C LEU A 90 -5.47 0.75 -1.95
N ASP A 91 -4.66 1.26 -2.86
CA ASP A 91 -4.72 2.65 -3.29
C ASP A 91 -5.41 2.78 -4.65
N LEU A 92 -6.59 3.44 -4.65
CA LEU A 92 -7.29 3.86 -5.87
C LEU A 92 -7.00 5.34 -6.12
N GLY A 93 -5.95 5.60 -6.90
CA GLY A 93 -5.37 6.92 -7.07
C GLY A 93 -5.91 7.76 -8.24
N VAL A 94 -5.52 9.03 -8.24
CA VAL A 94 -5.76 9.97 -9.34
C VAL A 94 -4.70 9.87 -10.43
N TYR A 95 -5.02 10.31 -11.64
CA TYR A 95 -4.00 10.66 -12.63
C TYR A 95 -3.38 12.01 -12.26
N GLY A 96 -2.25 11.96 -11.57
CA GLY A 96 -1.50 13.13 -11.13
C GLY A 96 -0.01 13.05 -11.47
N ILE A 97 0.64 14.21 -11.51
CA ILE A 97 2.08 14.32 -11.71
C ILE A 97 2.68 15.40 -10.80
N GLY A 98 3.91 15.17 -10.36
CA GLY A 98 4.65 16.12 -9.53
C GLY A 98 4.19 16.16 -8.06
N ALA A 99 3.70 15.06 -7.50
CA ALA A 99 3.35 14.96 -6.08
C ALA A 99 4.49 15.45 -5.18
N HIS A 100 4.16 16.22 -4.14
CA HIS A 100 5.11 16.84 -3.20
C HIS A 100 6.08 17.83 -3.87
N THR A 101 5.68 18.43 -4.99
CA THR A 101 6.43 19.50 -5.66
C THR A 101 5.53 20.68 -5.96
N TRP A 102 6.11 21.85 -6.22
CA TRP A 102 5.34 23.03 -6.65
C TRP A 102 4.63 22.84 -8.01
N LYS A 103 4.97 21.79 -8.77
CA LYS A 103 4.33 21.43 -10.05
C LYS A 103 3.20 20.42 -9.89
N GLU A 104 2.82 20.08 -8.66
CA GLU A 104 1.77 19.11 -8.37
C GLU A 104 0.46 19.48 -9.08
N ARG A 105 -0.07 18.54 -9.84
CA ARG A 105 -1.34 18.70 -10.56
C ARG A 105 -1.98 17.34 -10.83
N LEU A 106 -3.31 17.35 -10.91
CA LEU A 106 -4.12 16.17 -11.23
C LEU A 106 -5.06 16.45 -12.39
N TYR A 107 -5.53 15.38 -13.05
CA TYR A 107 -6.53 15.44 -14.10
C TYR A 107 -7.93 15.51 -13.47
N LYS A 108 -8.53 16.70 -13.45
CA LYS A 108 -9.82 16.98 -12.79
C LYS A 108 -10.99 16.14 -13.30
N PRO A 109 -11.19 15.95 -14.63
CA PRO A 109 -12.32 15.15 -15.12
C PRO A 109 -12.34 13.74 -14.53
N TYR A 110 -11.20 13.05 -14.53
CA TYR A 110 -11.08 11.75 -13.87
C TYR A 110 -11.27 11.87 -12.36
N SER A 111 -10.53 12.77 -11.70
CA SER A 111 -10.46 12.80 -10.24
C SER A 111 -11.78 13.19 -9.58
N TYR A 112 -12.57 14.07 -10.19
CA TYR A 112 -13.80 14.61 -9.59
C TYR A 112 -15.08 13.94 -10.11
N HIS A 113 -15.00 13.17 -11.21
CA HIS A 113 -16.19 12.55 -11.80
C HIS A 113 -16.05 11.04 -11.99
N THR A 114 -14.91 10.54 -12.48
CA THR A 114 -14.69 9.09 -12.69
C THR A 114 -14.28 8.38 -11.41
N LEU A 115 -13.21 8.82 -10.75
CA LEU A 115 -12.64 8.16 -9.57
C LEU A 115 -13.67 7.94 -8.43
N PRO A 116 -14.57 8.88 -8.11
CA PRO A 116 -15.60 8.62 -7.11
C PRO A 116 -16.56 7.47 -7.48
N LYS A 117 -16.83 7.26 -8.78
CA LYS A 117 -17.63 6.13 -9.26
C LYS A 117 -16.85 4.82 -9.18
N VAL A 118 -15.58 4.85 -9.57
CA VAL A 118 -14.62 3.74 -9.46
C VAL A 118 -14.55 3.24 -8.01
N ILE A 119 -14.35 4.14 -7.05
CA ILE A 119 -14.30 3.79 -5.62
C ILE A 119 -15.62 3.16 -5.15
N ARG A 120 -16.76 3.72 -5.54
CA ARG A 120 -18.08 3.15 -5.18
C ARG A 120 -18.31 1.77 -5.79
N SER A 121 -17.89 1.55 -7.04
CA SER A 121 -17.95 0.24 -7.70
C SER A 121 -17.09 -0.79 -6.97
N PHE A 122 -15.86 -0.43 -6.62
CA PHE A 122 -14.97 -1.29 -5.83
C PHE A 122 -15.62 -1.71 -4.49
N ILE A 123 -16.13 -0.75 -3.72
CA ILE A 123 -16.80 -1.03 -2.44
C ILE A 123 -18.00 -1.97 -2.62
N LYS A 124 -18.77 -1.81 -3.69
CA LYS A 124 -19.92 -2.67 -4.02
C LYS A 124 -19.52 -4.12 -4.30
N HIS A 125 -18.35 -4.34 -4.91
CA HIS A 125 -17.84 -5.69 -5.24
C HIS A 125 -17.06 -6.35 -4.12
N LEU A 126 -16.61 -5.58 -3.12
CA LEU A 126 -15.92 -6.08 -1.92
C LEU A 126 -16.89 -6.71 -0.90
N SER A 127 -18.20 -6.56 -1.11
CA SER A 127 -19.27 -7.00 -0.19
C SER A 127 -19.75 -8.42 -0.46
#